data_AF-A0A0Q7DLN6-F1
#
_entry.id   AF-A0A0Q7DLN6-F1
#
_cell.length_a   1.000
_cell.length_b   1.000
_cell.length_c   1.000
_cell.angle_alpha   90.00
_cell.angle_beta   90.00
_cell.angle_gamma   90.00
#
_symmetry.space_group_name_H-M   'P 1'
#
loop_
_entity.id
_entity.type
_entity.pdbx_description
1 polymer ?
#
loop_
_entity_poly.entity_id
_entity_poly.type
_entity_poly.pdbx_seq_one_letter_code
_entity_poly.pdbx_strand_id
1 'polypeptide(L)'
;MNPNVPRGAATLLDFIAGLETNRPGRAGYETIIGYRNEKPGALPKPITEMTLDELLVEQKRWVRNLKAPSGAAGRYQIIRPTLLSLIAELGVPLSATFTPELQDRFGLALLQRRGWSQFAAATLSLRDFGNRLAREWASFPVLSRQQGAHRPVERGESYYAGDGINASLTKATNAEAVLAEVLNELSRAPAPAKPTPVPLPTDPAPTPEPTPPRKGWGPLGWSILGLAIAVSLVVAAFTLPLPF
;
A
#
# COMPACT_ATOMS: atom_id res chain seq x y z
N MET A 1 -4.39 6.73 2.82
CA MET A 1 -4.52 5.31 2.50
C MET A 1 -5.16 5.16 1.13
N ASN A 2 -4.48 4.45 0.23
CA ASN A 2 -4.92 4.11 -1.11
C ASN A 2 -6.19 3.23 -1.05
N PRO A 3 -7.25 3.55 -1.82
CA PRO A 3 -8.50 2.80 -1.80
C PRO A 3 -8.36 1.34 -2.28
N ASN A 4 -7.28 1.00 -2.99
CA ASN A 4 -7.02 -0.36 -3.47
C ASN A 4 -6.31 -1.25 -2.42
N VAL A 5 -6.00 -0.71 -1.23
CA VAL A 5 -5.50 -1.52 -0.12
C VAL A 5 -6.70 -2.12 0.62
N PRO A 6 -6.77 -3.46 0.77
CA PRO A 6 -7.85 -4.09 1.53
C PRO A 6 -7.94 -3.52 2.94
N ARG A 7 -9.15 -3.34 3.47
CA ARG A 7 -9.38 -2.69 4.78
C ARG A 7 -8.52 -3.27 5.90
N GLY A 8 -8.48 -4.61 6.04
CA GLY A 8 -7.65 -5.25 7.05
C GLY A 8 -6.14 -4.99 6.86
N ALA A 9 -5.67 -4.91 5.60
CA ALA A 9 -4.28 -4.56 5.32
C ALA A 9 -4.01 -3.09 5.68
N ALA A 10 -4.96 -2.19 5.39
CA ALA A 10 -4.87 -0.78 5.76
C ALA A 10 -4.77 -0.60 7.28
N THR A 11 -5.61 -1.30 8.05
CA THR A 11 -5.56 -1.30 9.52
C THR A 11 -4.18 -1.72 10.04
N LEU A 12 -3.62 -2.80 9.49
CA LEU A 12 -2.28 -3.27 9.86
C LEU A 12 -1.16 -2.30 9.46
N LEU A 13 -1.23 -1.75 8.24
CA LEU A 13 -0.26 -0.79 7.73
C LEU A 13 -0.29 0.52 8.52
N ASP A 14 -1.45 0.97 8.98
CA ASP A 14 -1.58 2.16 9.83
C ASP A 14 -0.94 1.94 11.21
N PHE A 15 -1.12 0.76 11.79
CA PHE A 15 -0.43 0.40 13.03
C PHE A 15 1.09 0.42 12.86
N ILE A 16 1.61 -0.24 11.81
CA ILE A 16 3.05 -0.26 11.50
C ILE A 16 3.58 1.16 11.26
N ALA A 17 2.87 1.96 10.47
CA ALA A 17 3.24 3.35 10.19
C ALA A 17 3.38 4.20 11.47
N GLY A 18 2.50 3.99 12.45
CA GLY A 18 2.58 4.63 13.76
C GLY A 18 3.87 4.30 14.49
N LEU A 19 4.32 3.04 14.44
CA LEU A 19 5.59 2.62 15.02
C LEU A 19 6.80 3.21 14.27
N GLU A 20 6.75 3.15 12.94
CA GLU A 20 7.87 3.52 12.08
C GLU A 20 8.12 5.03 12.01
N THR A 21 7.06 5.83 12.13
CA THR A 21 7.17 7.28 11.91
C THR A 21 6.84 8.12 13.15
N ASN A 22 6.05 7.60 14.10
CA ASN A 22 5.48 8.40 15.18
C ASN A 22 4.83 9.72 14.69
N ARG A 23 4.28 9.70 13.47
CA ARG A 23 3.62 10.85 12.82
C ARG A 23 2.24 10.43 12.32
N PRO A 24 1.17 11.18 12.65
CA PRO A 24 -0.17 10.86 12.18
C PRO A 24 -0.39 11.32 10.72
N GLY A 25 -1.36 10.71 10.06
CA GLY A 25 -1.92 11.21 8.81
C GLY A 25 -0.89 11.38 7.69
N ARG A 26 -0.92 12.54 7.01
CA ARG A 26 -0.05 12.80 5.86
C ARG A 26 1.43 12.95 6.22
N ALA A 27 1.75 13.37 7.44
CA ALA A 27 3.14 13.59 7.86
C ALA A 27 3.98 12.30 7.86
N GLY A 28 3.35 11.13 8.10
CA GLY A 28 4.04 9.84 8.00
C GLY A 28 4.64 9.59 6.61
N TYR A 29 3.96 10.01 5.53
CA TYR A 29 4.44 9.81 4.15
C TYR A 29 5.65 10.67 3.78
N GLU A 30 5.94 11.73 4.55
CA GLU A 30 7.12 12.59 4.37
C GLU A 30 8.29 12.22 5.29
N THR A 31 8.05 11.31 6.24
CA THR A 31 9.03 11.04 7.29
C THR A 31 10.23 10.30 6.74
N ILE A 32 11.43 10.83 6.96
CA ILE A 32 12.67 10.10 6.71
C ILE A 32 13.39 9.83 8.03
N ILE A 33 14.36 8.90 7.99
CA ILE A 33 15.12 8.47 9.17
C ILE A 33 15.59 9.65 10.05
N GLY A 34 15.23 9.60 11.33
CA GLY A 34 15.59 10.64 12.31
C GLY A 34 15.02 12.02 12.01
N TYR A 35 13.86 12.10 11.32
CA TYR A 35 13.15 13.33 10.98
C TYR A 35 14.01 14.35 10.22
N ARG A 36 14.96 13.86 9.42
CA ARG A 36 15.94 14.74 8.76
C ARG A 36 15.30 15.69 7.77
N ASN A 37 14.14 15.34 7.21
CA ASN A 37 13.35 16.21 6.34
C ASN A 37 12.87 17.49 7.03
N GLU A 38 12.81 17.51 8.37
CA GLU A 38 12.40 18.68 9.15
C GLU A 38 13.54 19.70 9.32
N LYS A 39 14.78 19.34 8.96
CA LYS A 39 15.92 20.27 8.98
C LYS A 39 15.89 21.12 7.71
N PRO A 40 15.97 22.46 7.82
CA PRO A 40 16.00 23.34 6.65
C PRO A 40 17.11 22.95 5.66
N GLY A 41 16.77 22.87 4.37
CA GLY A 41 17.71 22.52 3.30
C GLY A 41 18.18 21.06 3.30
N ALA A 42 17.61 20.19 4.14
CA ALA A 42 17.99 18.78 4.16
C ALA A 42 17.58 18.03 2.90
N LEU A 43 16.45 18.41 2.29
CA LEU A 43 15.96 17.84 1.03
C LEU A 43 15.67 18.96 0.02
N PRO A 44 15.85 18.71 -1.29
CA PRO A 44 15.55 19.69 -2.33
C PRO A 44 14.04 19.93 -2.50
N LYS A 45 13.20 18.94 -2.18
CA LYS A 45 11.72 18.98 -2.22
C LYS A 45 11.14 17.89 -1.29
N PRO A 46 9.83 17.90 -1.00
CA PRO A 46 9.16 16.81 -0.28
C PRO A 46 9.38 15.45 -0.96
N ILE A 47 9.50 14.36 -0.18
CA ILE A 47 9.79 13.05 -0.77
C ILE A 47 8.60 12.52 -1.57
N THR A 48 7.37 12.95 -1.25
CA THR A 48 6.18 12.57 -2.03
C THR A 48 6.07 13.29 -3.38
N GLU A 49 6.95 14.27 -3.64
CA GLU A 49 7.08 14.98 -4.92
C GLU A 49 8.31 14.51 -5.72
N MET A 50 9.10 13.59 -5.16
CA MET A 50 10.23 12.99 -5.86
C MET A 50 9.78 11.85 -6.76
N THR A 51 10.39 11.76 -7.93
CA THR A 51 10.43 10.51 -8.69
C THR A 51 11.18 9.45 -7.91
N LEU A 52 10.95 8.17 -8.22
CA LEU A 52 11.69 7.07 -7.58
C LEU A 52 13.20 7.17 -7.85
N ASP A 53 13.61 7.64 -9.02
CA ASP A 53 15.03 7.88 -9.33
C ASP A 53 15.64 8.95 -8.39
N GLU A 54 14.99 10.11 -8.27
CA GLU A 54 15.41 11.17 -7.35
C GLU A 54 15.48 10.67 -5.90
N LEU A 55 14.47 9.93 -5.45
CA LEU A 55 14.44 9.37 -4.10
C LEU A 55 15.59 8.38 -3.87
N LEU A 56 15.87 7.49 -4.82
CA LEU A 56 16.97 6.53 -4.73
C LEU A 56 18.35 7.22 -4.67
N VAL A 57 18.50 8.38 -5.32
CA VAL A 57 19.68 9.24 -5.23
C VAL A 57 19.77 9.88 -3.84
N GLU A 58 18.67 10.43 -3.32
CA GLU A 58 18.63 11.06 -2.00
C GLU A 58 18.90 10.06 -0.86
N GLN A 59 18.29 8.87 -0.91
CA GLN A 59 18.58 7.78 0.02
C GLN A 59 20.07 7.44 0.09
N LYS A 60 20.73 7.46 -1.08
CA LYS A 60 22.18 7.22 -1.18
C LYS A 60 22.98 8.41 -0.65
N ARG A 61 22.52 9.64 -0.87
CA ARG A 61 23.17 10.89 -0.41
C ARG A 61 23.19 10.98 1.11
N TRP A 62 22.07 10.77 1.80
CA TRP A 62 22.07 10.94 3.26
C TRP A 62 22.78 9.81 4.01
N VAL A 63 22.82 8.59 3.49
CA VAL A 63 23.65 7.52 4.06
C VAL A 63 25.13 7.84 3.91
N ARG A 64 25.58 8.25 2.71
CA ARG A 64 27.02 8.45 2.45
C ARG A 64 27.57 9.79 2.94
N ASN A 65 26.82 10.87 2.71
CA ASN A 65 27.27 12.24 2.96
C ASN A 65 26.84 12.71 4.36
N LEU A 66 25.62 12.39 4.78
CA LEU A 66 25.07 12.83 6.08
C LEU A 66 25.21 11.76 7.18
N LYS A 67 25.90 10.65 6.87
CA LYS A 67 26.18 9.52 7.77
C LYS A 67 24.94 9.02 8.52
N ALA A 68 23.78 9.02 7.85
CA ALA A 68 22.58 8.43 8.42
C ALA A 68 22.72 6.91 8.56
N PRO A 69 22.16 6.30 9.62
CA PRO A 69 22.26 4.86 9.84
C PRO A 69 21.53 4.04 8.76
N SER A 70 20.54 4.63 8.09
CA SER A 70 19.79 3.96 7.03
C SER A 70 19.30 4.91 5.93
N GLY A 71 18.84 4.30 4.84
CA GLY A 71 18.16 4.97 3.73
C GLY A 71 16.66 5.17 3.96
N ALA A 72 16.13 4.96 5.17
CA ALA A 72 14.68 4.77 5.35
C ALA A 72 13.86 6.04 5.06
N ALA A 73 12.78 5.86 4.29
CA ALA A 73 11.91 6.94 3.86
C ALA A 73 10.43 6.53 3.80
N GLY A 74 9.57 7.52 4.02
CA GLY A 74 8.13 7.42 3.91
C GLY A 74 7.45 6.70 5.08
N ARG A 75 6.14 6.49 4.91
CA ARG A 75 5.22 5.96 5.94
C ARG A 75 5.65 4.59 6.47
N TYR A 76 6.36 3.83 5.65
CA TYR A 76 6.77 2.45 5.93
C TYR A 76 8.30 2.30 6.04
N GLN A 77 9.03 3.42 6.14
CA GLN A 77 10.49 3.46 6.33
C GLN A 77 11.27 2.55 5.35
N ILE A 78 10.86 2.58 4.07
CA ILE A 78 11.42 1.71 3.02
C ILE A 78 12.86 2.14 2.74
N ILE A 79 13.81 1.22 2.89
CA ILE A 79 15.23 1.47 2.57
C ILE A 79 15.53 1.22 1.09
N ARG A 80 16.62 1.81 0.60
CA ARG A 80 17.02 1.77 -0.81
C ARG A 80 17.04 0.38 -1.46
N PRO A 81 17.64 -0.67 -0.86
CA PRO A 81 17.61 -2.01 -1.46
C PRO A 81 16.18 -2.58 -1.58
N THR A 82 15.35 -2.39 -0.56
CA THR A 82 13.95 -2.80 -0.56
C THR A 82 13.15 -2.05 -1.62
N LEU A 83 13.38 -0.74 -1.75
CA LEU A 83 12.71 0.08 -2.78
C LEU A 83 13.05 -0.39 -4.20
N LEU A 84 14.33 -0.66 -4.50
CA LEU A 84 14.74 -1.23 -5.79
C LEU A 84 14.05 -2.57 -6.08
N SER A 85 13.96 -3.44 -5.08
CA SER A 85 13.29 -4.73 -5.20
C SER A 85 11.79 -4.57 -5.46
N LEU A 86 11.12 -3.65 -4.77
CA LEU A 86 9.69 -3.37 -4.95
C LEU A 86 9.39 -2.74 -6.31
N ILE A 87 10.26 -1.85 -6.79
CA ILE A 87 10.17 -1.25 -8.13
C ILE A 87 10.18 -2.33 -9.20
N ALA A 88 11.13 -3.27 -9.10
CA ALA A 88 11.25 -4.38 -10.04
C ALA A 88 10.06 -5.34 -9.93
N GLU A 89 9.65 -5.72 -8.71
CA GLU A 89 8.54 -6.64 -8.46
C GLU A 89 7.21 -6.12 -9.02
N LEU A 90 6.93 -4.83 -8.84
CA LEU A 90 5.65 -4.22 -9.23
C LEU A 90 5.69 -3.56 -10.63
N GLY A 91 6.83 -3.62 -11.32
CA GLY A 91 7.00 -3.01 -12.65
C GLY A 91 6.77 -1.50 -12.67
N VAL A 92 7.11 -0.80 -11.57
CA VAL A 92 6.88 0.66 -11.47
C VAL A 92 8.03 1.38 -12.17
N PRO A 93 7.78 2.32 -13.10
CA PRO A 93 8.86 3.02 -13.76
C PRO A 93 9.58 3.96 -12.78
N LEU A 94 10.89 4.14 -12.95
CA LEU A 94 11.70 5.05 -12.12
C LEU A 94 11.22 6.51 -12.16
N SER A 95 10.52 6.90 -13.24
CA SER A 95 9.90 8.22 -13.40
C SER A 95 8.61 8.40 -12.60
N ALA A 96 8.06 7.34 -12.00
CA ALA A 96 6.87 7.46 -11.14
C ALA A 96 7.20 8.30 -9.90
N THR A 97 6.24 9.11 -9.46
CA THR A 97 6.37 9.91 -8.24
C THR A 97 6.08 9.06 -7.00
N PHE A 98 6.83 9.24 -5.91
CA PHE A 98 6.71 8.53 -4.64
C PHE A 98 5.52 9.00 -3.78
N THR A 99 4.35 9.09 -4.40
CA THR A 99 3.13 9.60 -3.77
C THR A 99 2.67 8.73 -2.60
N PRO A 100 1.82 9.25 -1.69
CA PRO A 100 1.22 8.44 -0.63
C PRO A 100 0.57 7.14 -1.14
N GLU A 101 -0.10 7.20 -2.28
CA GLU A 101 -0.79 6.05 -2.88
C GLU A 101 0.19 4.99 -3.36
N LEU A 102 1.35 5.39 -3.89
CA LEU A 102 2.41 4.47 -4.29
C LEU A 102 3.10 3.86 -3.07
N GLN A 103 3.33 4.65 -2.02
CA GLN A 103 3.83 4.13 -0.74
C GLN A 103 2.90 3.06 -0.17
N ASP A 104 1.58 3.29 -0.17
CA ASP A 104 0.58 2.31 0.30
C ASP A 104 0.60 1.02 -0.52
N ARG A 105 0.80 1.11 -1.84
CA ARG A 105 0.99 -0.07 -2.72
C ARG A 105 2.24 -0.85 -2.35
N PHE A 106 3.36 -0.16 -2.09
CA PHE A 106 4.58 -0.79 -1.63
C PHE A 106 4.41 -1.44 -0.26
N GLY A 107 3.73 -0.78 0.69
CA GLY A 107 3.40 -1.35 2.00
C GLY A 107 2.60 -2.64 1.87
N LEU A 108 1.58 -2.67 1.00
CA LEU A 108 0.81 -3.89 0.73
C LEU A 108 1.67 -5.00 0.13
N ALA A 109 2.56 -4.69 -0.82
CA ALA A 109 3.48 -5.68 -1.39
C ALA A 109 4.42 -6.27 -0.31
N LEU A 110 4.90 -5.46 0.64
CA LEU A 110 5.68 -5.96 1.78
C LEU A 110 4.87 -6.91 2.67
N LEU A 111 3.59 -6.62 2.94
CA LEU A 111 2.72 -7.57 3.64
C LEU A 111 2.54 -8.87 2.84
N GLN A 112 2.38 -8.78 1.52
CA GLN A 112 2.25 -9.94 0.62
C GLN A 112 3.50 -10.83 0.70
N ARG A 113 4.71 -10.25 0.67
CA ARG A 113 5.97 -11.00 0.87
C ARG A 113 6.01 -11.77 2.19
N ARG A 114 5.36 -11.25 3.24
CA ARG A 114 5.29 -11.89 4.55
C ARG A 114 4.12 -12.86 4.73
N GLY A 115 3.31 -13.07 3.69
CA GLY A 115 2.26 -14.07 3.67
C GLY A 115 0.86 -13.51 3.97
N TRP A 116 0.61 -12.23 3.65
CA TRP A 116 -0.71 -11.61 3.80
C TRP A 116 -1.86 -12.48 3.28
N SER A 117 -1.73 -13.02 2.05
CA SER A 117 -2.79 -13.83 1.46
C SER A 117 -3.08 -15.11 2.25
N GLN A 118 -2.05 -15.74 2.81
CA GLN A 118 -2.20 -16.95 3.64
C GLN A 118 -2.84 -16.61 4.99
N PHE A 119 -2.42 -15.50 5.60
CA PHE A 119 -2.98 -14.99 6.84
C PHE A 119 -4.46 -14.61 6.67
N ALA A 120 -4.77 -13.88 5.60
CA ALA A 120 -6.14 -13.47 5.29
C ALA A 120 -7.07 -14.65 4.97
N ALA A 121 -6.52 -15.73 4.41
CA ALA A 121 -7.24 -16.99 4.19
C ALA A 121 -7.27 -17.91 5.43
N ALA A 122 -6.79 -17.45 6.60
CA ALA A 122 -6.68 -18.23 7.83
C ALA A 122 -5.86 -19.54 7.70
N THR A 123 -4.94 -19.60 6.73
CA THR A 123 -4.03 -20.75 6.50
C THR A 123 -2.63 -20.53 7.10
N LEU A 124 -2.31 -19.30 7.47
CA LEU A 124 -1.12 -18.93 8.24
C LEU A 124 -1.57 -18.41 9.61
N SER A 125 -1.05 -18.98 10.69
CA SER A 125 -1.45 -18.58 12.03
C SER A 125 -1.07 -17.12 12.31
N LEU A 126 -1.82 -16.45 13.19
CA LEU A 126 -1.54 -15.08 13.63
C LEU A 126 -0.10 -14.94 14.15
N ARG A 127 0.34 -15.91 14.96
CA ARG A 127 1.69 -15.91 15.53
C ARG A 127 2.75 -16.02 14.44
N ASP A 128 2.57 -16.92 13.47
CA ASP A 128 3.54 -17.11 12.39
C ASP A 128 3.58 -15.91 11.45
N PHE A 129 2.42 -15.32 11.14
CA PHE A 129 2.36 -14.10 10.35
C PHE A 129 3.07 -12.94 11.08
N GLY A 130 2.77 -12.70 12.36
CA GLY A 130 3.46 -11.68 13.15
C GLY A 130 4.97 -11.90 13.25
N ASN A 131 5.42 -13.15 13.39
CA ASN A 131 6.84 -13.50 13.34
C ASN A 131 7.49 -13.21 11.97
N ARG A 132 6.74 -13.32 10.87
CA ARG A 132 7.23 -12.92 9.53
C ARG A 132 7.25 -11.40 9.39
N LEU A 133 6.26 -10.68 9.92
CA LEU A 133 6.23 -9.21 9.94
C LEU A 133 7.43 -8.61 10.68
N ALA A 134 7.82 -9.20 11.82
CA ALA A 134 8.99 -8.77 12.59
C ALA A 134 10.32 -8.84 11.81
N ARG A 135 10.37 -9.59 10.70
CA ARG A 135 11.53 -9.65 9.80
C ARG A 135 11.51 -8.54 8.74
N GLU A 136 10.38 -7.88 8.54
CA GLU A 136 10.26 -6.74 7.62
C GLU A 136 10.43 -5.42 8.37
N TRP A 137 9.74 -5.27 9.51
CA TRP A 137 9.76 -4.06 10.33
C TRP A 137 10.38 -4.37 11.68
N ALA A 138 11.56 -3.79 11.94
CA ALA A 138 12.31 -4.03 13.18
C ALA A 138 11.57 -3.53 14.43
N SER A 139 10.66 -2.55 14.27
CA SER A 139 9.80 -2.04 15.32
C SER A 139 8.68 -3.02 15.73
N PHE A 140 8.37 -4.01 14.90
CA PHE A 140 7.35 -5.01 15.16
C PHE A 140 7.95 -6.19 15.95
N PRO A 141 7.32 -6.62 17.07
CA PRO A 141 7.89 -7.64 17.93
C PRO A 141 7.75 -9.04 17.34
N VAL A 142 8.70 -9.93 17.65
CA VAL A 142 8.47 -11.37 17.52
C VAL A 142 7.38 -11.82 18.52
N LEU A 143 6.55 -12.77 18.09
CA LEU A 143 5.40 -13.27 18.86
C LEU A 143 5.68 -14.62 19.54
N SER A 144 6.89 -15.16 19.39
CA SER A 144 7.38 -16.34 20.11
C SER A 144 8.90 -16.36 20.14
N ARG A 145 9.46 -17.12 21.08
CA ARG A 145 10.90 -17.41 21.12
C ARG A 145 11.35 -18.02 19.80
N GLN A 146 12.42 -17.50 19.22
CA GLN A 146 13.02 -18.01 17.99
C GLN A 146 14.46 -17.55 17.82
N GLN A 147 15.17 -18.06 16.81
CA GLN A 147 16.42 -17.48 16.36
C GLN A 147 16.15 -16.13 15.67
N GLY A 148 16.67 -15.03 16.23
CA GLY A 148 16.71 -13.72 15.60
C GLY A 148 17.91 -13.57 14.68
N ALA A 149 18.09 -12.39 14.08
CA ALA A 149 19.19 -12.13 13.15
C ALA A 149 20.58 -12.24 13.79
N HIS A 150 20.69 -11.92 15.09
CA HIS A 150 21.98 -11.86 15.80
C HIS A 150 22.08 -12.84 16.97
N ARG A 151 20.96 -13.10 17.66
CA ARG A 151 20.87 -14.01 18.80
C ARG A 151 19.49 -14.64 18.90
N PRO A 152 19.29 -15.67 19.74
CA PRO A 152 17.95 -16.05 20.17
C PRO A 152 17.21 -14.85 20.76
N VAL A 153 15.95 -14.70 20.37
CA VAL A 153 15.06 -13.61 20.80
C VAL A 153 13.80 -14.17 21.43
N GLU A 154 13.31 -13.49 22.46
CA GLU A 154 12.09 -13.82 23.18
C GLU A 154 10.88 -13.05 22.64
N ARG A 155 9.67 -13.57 22.92
CA ARG A 155 8.42 -12.88 22.58
C ARG A 155 8.44 -11.43 23.10
N GLY A 156 8.17 -10.47 22.22
CA GLY A 156 8.19 -9.04 22.51
C GLY A 156 9.47 -8.32 22.10
N GLU A 157 10.55 -9.04 21.80
CA GLU A 157 11.78 -8.43 21.30
C GLU A 157 11.71 -8.17 19.78
N SER A 158 12.61 -7.33 19.26
CA SER A 158 12.81 -7.20 17.81
C SER A 158 13.46 -8.47 17.27
N TYR A 159 13.14 -8.85 16.03
CA TYR A 159 13.88 -9.89 15.31
C TYR A 159 15.38 -9.57 15.18
N TYR A 160 15.72 -8.29 15.18
CA TYR A 160 17.08 -7.75 15.04
C TYR A 160 17.76 -7.46 16.38
N ALA A 161 17.16 -7.86 17.51
CA ALA A 161 17.76 -7.60 18.82
C ALA A 161 19.17 -8.20 18.91
N GLY A 162 20.13 -7.39 19.39
CA GLY A 162 21.54 -7.73 19.47
C GLY A 162 22.47 -6.88 18.59
N ASP A 163 21.93 -6.08 17.66
CA ASP A 163 22.71 -5.16 16.83
C ASP A 163 23.01 -3.79 17.50
N GLY A 164 22.38 -3.52 18.65
CA GLY A 164 22.51 -2.26 19.39
C GLY A 164 21.78 -1.06 18.78
N ILE A 165 20.98 -1.27 17.72
CA ILE A 165 20.30 -0.21 16.97
C ILE A 165 18.78 -0.46 16.94
N ASN A 166 18.37 -1.69 16.63
CA ASN A 166 16.97 -2.03 16.41
C ASN A 166 16.29 -2.51 17.69
N ALA A 167 15.07 -2.02 17.92
CA ALA A 167 14.24 -2.40 19.05
C ALA A 167 12.76 -2.48 18.63
N SER A 168 11.99 -3.35 19.29
CA SER A 168 10.54 -3.33 19.17
C SER A 168 10.01 -2.07 19.82
N LEU A 169 9.09 -1.38 19.14
CA LEU A 169 8.46 -0.16 19.63
C LEU A 169 7.05 -0.40 20.18
N THR A 170 6.63 -1.66 20.28
CA THR A 170 5.34 -2.05 20.84
C THR A 170 5.42 -3.37 21.60
N LYS A 171 4.44 -3.60 22.49
CA LYS A 171 4.32 -4.87 23.20
C LYS A 171 3.77 -5.94 22.25
N ALA A 172 4.21 -7.19 22.42
CA ALA A 172 3.67 -8.32 21.66
C ALA A 172 2.14 -8.45 21.80
N THR A 173 1.56 -8.10 22.96
CA THR A 173 0.10 -8.08 23.16
C THR A 173 -0.62 -7.09 22.25
N ASN A 174 -0.01 -5.92 21.97
CA ASN A 174 -0.62 -4.91 21.10
C ASN A 174 -0.52 -5.36 19.64
N ALA A 175 0.61 -5.95 19.26
CA ALA A 175 0.80 -6.56 17.93
C ALA A 175 -0.18 -7.71 17.69
N GLU A 176 -0.40 -8.59 18.68
CA GLU A 176 -1.41 -9.65 18.60
C GLU A 176 -2.82 -9.08 18.52
N ALA A 177 -3.12 -8.02 19.29
CA ALA A 177 -4.43 -7.38 19.27
C ALA A 177 -4.78 -6.80 17.89
N VAL A 178 -3.87 -6.07 17.24
CA VAL A 178 -4.12 -5.54 15.89
C VAL A 178 -4.27 -6.66 14.86
N LEU A 179 -3.49 -7.73 14.95
CA LEU A 179 -3.64 -8.87 14.04
C LEU A 179 -4.98 -9.59 14.25
N ALA A 180 -5.45 -9.72 15.49
CA ALA A 180 -6.75 -10.28 15.80
C ALA A 180 -7.88 -9.38 15.29
N GLU A 181 -7.76 -8.05 15.43
CA GLU A 181 -8.68 -7.09 14.84
C GLU A 181 -8.76 -7.24 13.33
N VAL A 182 -7.62 -7.37 12.65
CA VAL A 182 -7.57 -7.59 11.20
C VAL A 182 -8.29 -8.88 10.80
N LEU A 183 -8.08 -10.00 11.50
CA LEU A 183 -8.82 -11.23 11.24
C LEU A 183 -10.33 -11.06 11.43
N ASN A 184 -10.74 -10.33 12.46
CA ASN A 184 -12.14 -10.01 12.69
C ASN A 184 -12.72 -9.15 11.57
N GLU A 185 -11.97 -8.16 11.07
CA GLU A 185 -12.38 -7.33 9.94
C GLU A 185 -12.51 -8.17 8.65
N LEU A 186 -11.59 -9.10 8.40
CA LEU A 186 -11.63 -9.99 7.23
C LEU A 186 -12.77 -11.01 7.29
N SER A 187 -13.16 -11.42 8.50
CA SER A 187 -14.25 -12.39 8.73
C SER A 187 -15.64 -11.74 8.72
N ARG A 188 -15.73 -10.40 8.83
CA ARG A 188 -17.01 -9.71 8.68
C ARG A 188 -17.47 -9.85 7.23
N ALA A 189 -18.69 -10.34 7.05
CA ALA A 189 -19.35 -10.31 5.76
C ALA A 189 -19.26 -8.88 5.18
N PRO A 190 -19.06 -8.72 3.85
CA PRO A 190 -19.21 -7.42 3.23
C PRO A 190 -20.53 -6.84 3.70
N ALA A 191 -20.53 -5.60 4.21
CA ALA A 191 -21.79 -4.92 4.50
C ALA A 191 -22.68 -5.08 3.25
N PRO A 192 -23.96 -5.47 3.39
CA PRO A 192 -24.84 -5.54 2.23
C PRO A 192 -24.68 -4.23 1.49
N ALA A 193 -24.36 -4.31 0.20
CA ALA A 193 -24.21 -3.12 -0.63
C ALA A 193 -25.42 -2.25 -0.32
N LYS A 194 -25.19 -1.02 0.18
CA LYS A 194 -26.28 -0.07 0.34
C LYS A 194 -27.04 -0.10 -0.99
N PRO A 195 -28.36 -0.37 -1.00
CA PRO A 195 -29.09 -0.40 -2.24
C PRO A 195 -28.73 0.88 -2.99
N THR A 196 -28.23 0.73 -4.21
CA THR A 196 -28.05 1.86 -5.11
C THR A 196 -29.36 2.64 -5.04
N PRO A 197 -29.36 3.95 -4.71
CA PRO A 197 -30.59 4.71 -4.75
C PRO A 197 -31.21 4.46 -6.12
N VAL A 198 -32.39 3.83 -6.14
CA VAL A 198 -33.22 3.84 -7.34
C VAL A 198 -33.35 5.32 -7.67
N PRO A 199 -32.98 5.77 -8.89
CA PRO A 199 -33.20 7.16 -9.25
C PRO A 199 -34.66 7.46 -8.96
N LEU A 200 -34.93 8.48 -8.12
CA LEU A 200 -36.30 8.96 -7.96
C LEU A 200 -36.86 9.22 -9.36
N PRO A 201 -38.13 8.87 -9.64
CA PRO A 201 -38.78 9.35 -10.85
C PRO A 201 -38.54 10.84 -10.95
N THR A 202 -37.83 11.26 -12.00
CA THR A 202 -37.67 12.67 -12.30
C THR A 202 -39.06 13.19 -12.58
N ASP A 203 -39.51 14.20 -11.84
CA ASP A 203 -40.73 14.93 -12.20
C ASP A 203 -40.67 15.26 -13.70
N PRO A 204 -41.74 15.00 -14.47
CA PRO A 204 -41.73 15.28 -15.89
C PRO A 204 -41.36 16.75 -16.10
N ALA A 205 -40.29 16.97 -16.87
CA ALA A 205 -39.87 18.31 -17.27
C ALA A 205 -41.05 19.08 -17.86
N PRO A 206 -41.19 20.38 -17.58
CA PRO A 206 -42.24 21.19 -18.18
C PRO A 206 -42.13 21.13 -19.71
N THR A 207 -43.27 20.88 -20.34
CA THR A 207 -43.46 20.75 -21.79
C THR A 207 -42.79 21.92 -22.53
N PRO A 208 -41.95 21.66 -23.56
CA PRO A 208 -41.40 22.74 -24.38
C PRO A 208 -42.51 23.44 -25.18
N GLU A 209 -42.52 24.78 -25.17
CA GLU A 209 -43.37 25.59 -26.04
C GLU A 209 -43.15 25.25 -27.52
N PRO A 210 -44.22 25.27 -28.35
CA PRO A 210 -44.11 24.94 -29.76
C PRO A 210 -43.30 26.02 -30.51
N THR A 211 -42.24 25.58 -31.20
CA THR A 211 -41.49 26.40 -32.15
C THR A 211 -42.29 26.60 -33.44
N PRO A 212 -42.24 27.80 -34.07
CA PRO A 212 -42.98 28.06 -35.30
C PRO A 212 -42.41 27.28 -36.49
N PRO A 213 -43.24 26.92 -37.49
CA PRO A 213 -42.87 25.97 -38.54
C PRO A 213 -41.85 26.58 -39.51
N ARG A 214 -40.75 25.85 -39.77
CA ARG A 214 -39.85 26.14 -40.89
C ARG A 214 -40.37 25.45 -42.17
N LYS A 215 -40.49 26.26 -43.22
CA LYS A 215 -40.88 25.94 -44.59
C LYS A 215 -40.02 24.80 -45.16
N GLY A 216 -40.67 23.79 -45.74
CA GLY A 216 -40.00 22.60 -46.27
C GLY A 216 -39.41 22.73 -47.67
N TRP A 217 -38.55 21.76 -48.00
CA TRP A 217 -38.29 21.06 -49.27
C TRP A 217 -37.28 19.96 -48.90
N GLY A 218 -37.63 18.66 -48.86
CA GLY A 218 -37.66 17.73 -50.00
C GLY A 218 -36.67 16.58 -49.71
N PRO A 219 -36.96 15.32 -50.08
CA PRO A 219 -36.41 14.13 -49.42
C PRO A 219 -35.23 13.49 -50.17
N LEU A 220 -34.39 12.74 -49.45
CA LEU A 220 -33.60 11.56 -49.86
C LEU A 220 -32.47 11.42 -48.80
N GLY A 221 -32.27 10.35 -48.05
CA GLY A 221 -32.92 9.05 -47.93
C GLY A 221 -31.97 8.11 -47.16
N TRP A 222 -32.53 6.95 -46.80
CA TRP A 222 -31.86 5.67 -46.50
C TRP A 222 -31.18 5.46 -45.14
N SER A 223 -31.89 4.60 -44.40
CA SER A 223 -31.55 3.82 -43.21
C SER A 223 -30.44 2.77 -43.45
N ILE A 224 -30.17 2.02 -42.36
CA ILE A 224 -29.53 0.68 -42.23
C ILE A 224 -28.14 0.80 -41.59
N LEU A 225 -27.67 -0.01 -40.63
CA LEU A 225 -28.13 -1.07 -39.72
C LEU A 225 -26.81 -1.53 -39.05
N GLY A 226 -26.86 -1.98 -37.80
CA GLY A 226 -25.65 -2.30 -37.04
C GLY A 226 -24.93 -3.59 -37.43
N LEU A 227 -23.85 -3.88 -36.71
CA LEU A 227 -23.45 -5.25 -36.38
C LEU A 227 -22.54 -5.25 -35.14
N ALA A 228 -22.90 -6.11 -34.19
CA ALA A 228 -22.08 -6.48 -33.04
C ALA A 228 -21.08 -7.57 -33.44
N ILE A 229 -19.86 -7.52 -32.89
CA ILE A 229 -18.95 -8.68 -32.88
C ILE A 229 -18.37 -8.83 -31.47
N ALA A 230 -18.67 -9.97 -30.86
CA ALA A 230 -18.01 -10.51 -29.68
C ALA A 230 -16.82 -11.38 -30.12
N VAL A 231 -15.68 -11.29 -29.43
CA VAL A 231 -14.61 -12.30 -29.51
C VAL A 231 -14.10 -12.61 -28.10
N SER A 232 -13.99 -13.90 -27.86
CA SER A 232 -13.71 -14.57 -26.59
C SER A 232 -12.22 -14.66 -26.21
N LEU A 233 -12.03 -14.91 -24.91
CA LEU A 233 -10.83 -15.25 -24.13
C LEU A 233 -9.81 -16.20 -24.77
N VAL A 234 -8.52 -15.96 -24.50
CA VAL A 234 -7.50 -17.00 -24.28
C VAL A 234 -6.61 -16.61 -23.09
N VAL A 235 -6.55 -17.51 -22.11
CA VAL A 235 -5.69 -17.52 -20.93
C VAL A 235 -4.35 -18.15 -21.29
N ALA A 236 -3.24 -17.56 -20.86
CA ALA A 236 -1.95 -18.26 -20.81
C ALA A 236 -1.26 -17.94 -19.48
N ALA A 237 -1.18 -18.96 -18.62
CA ALA A 237 -0.41 -18.95 -17.40
C ALA A 237 1.08 -19.20 -17.72
N PHE A 238 1.97 -18.35 -17.21
CA PHE A 238 3.40 -18.63 -17.15
C PHE A 238 3.82 -18.74 -15.69
N THR A 239 4.00 -19.97 -15.24
CA THR A 239 4.76 -20.31 -14.04
C THR A 239 6.19 -20.59 -14.43
N LEU A 240 7.13 -19.78 -13.95
CA LEU A 240 8.56 -20.12 -13.92
C LEU A 240 9.04 -20.04 -12.47
N PRO A 241 9.79 -21.04 -11.98
CA PRO A 241 10.35 -21.02 -10.64
C PRO A 241 11.64 -20.19 -10.64
N LEU A 242 11.90 -19.46 -9.55
CA LEU A 242 13.24 -18.95 -9.26
C LEU A 242 13.72 -19.45 -7.89
N PRO A 243 15.03 -19.74 -7.77
CA PRO A 243 15.60 -20.47 -6.66
C PRO A 243 16.13 -19.54 -5.55
N PHE A 244 16.02 -20.03 -4.31
CA PHE A 244 16.65 -19.60 -3.05
C PHE A 244 16.33 -18.19 -2.50
#